data_AF-X6E5E7-F1
#
_entry.id   AF-X6E5E7-F1
#
_cell.length_a   1.000
_cell.length_b   1.000
_cell.length_c   1.000
_cell.angle_alpha   90.00
_cell.angle_beta   90.00
_cell.angle_gamma   90.00
#
_symmetry.space_group_name_H-M   'P 1'
#
loop_
_entity.id
_entity.type
_entity.pdbx_description
1 polymer ?
#
loop_
_entity_poly.entity_id
_entity_poly.type
_entity_poly.pdbx_seq_one_letter_code
_entity_poly.pdbx_strand_id
1 'polypeptide(L)'
;MAAREEELKRQQAEIAAAKEDIDNQVAEQIKLERAGIAIEEARKAKLLLSVDLEDKDRKLAELEATLKARDEKLTEAQQQQAEFLKKQCALDDEKREMALTIERKIQEGLDAVRVKARSEAEDGLKMKVAEKEEQIAGMQRQIEELKRRAEQGSQQLQGEVLELELEALIASRSQGWLGKLRADQRAAKADIALMISEALPPGVETFDLLDGVYVAHPKCAMPIAIMLRQSLIELANSRLAQDGQATKMEQVYGYLTGPRFRHRVEAIVEKFS
;
A
#
# COMPACT_ATOMS: atom_id res chain seq x y z
N MET A 1 -83.73 -31.71 -157.07
CA MET A 1 -83.13 -30.67 -156.21
C MET A 1 -83.63 -30.74 -154.77
N ALA A 2 -84.89 -31.14 -154.49
CA ALA A 2 -85.41 -31.29 -153.12
C ALA A 2 -84.85 -32.48 -152.29
N ALA A 3 -84.54 -33.63 -152.92
CA ALA A 3 -84.04 -34.81 -152.19
C ALA A 3 -82.63 -34.66 -151.60
N ARG A 4 -81.76 -33.82 -152.20
CA ARG A 4 -80.41 -33.54 -151.67
C ARG A 4 -80.43 -32.61 -150.45
N GLU A 5 -81.46 -31.77 -150.30
CA GLU A 5 -81.57 -30.83 -149.17
C GLU A 5 -82.11 -31.51 -147.90
N GLU A 6 -83.02 -32.48 -148.02
CA GLU A 6 -83.46 -33.29 -146.86
C GLU A 6 -82.37 -34.23 -146.37
N GLU A 7 -81.56 -34.80 -147.28
CA GLU A 7 -80.46 -35.69 -146.92
C GLU A 7 -79.30 -34.91 -146.26
N LEU A 8 -79.01 -33.68 -146.73
CA LEU A 8 -78.06 -32.79 -146.06
C LEU A 8 -78.55 -32.37 -144.66
N LYS A 9 -79.86 -32.12 -144.49
CA LYS A 9 -80.45 -31.80 -143.18
C LYS A 9 -80.43 -33.00 -142.22
N ARG A 10 -80.66 -34.22 -142.70
CA ARG A 10 -80.49 -35.44 -141.88
C ARG A 10 -79.03 -35.67 -141.50
N GLN A 11 -78.09 -35.48 -142.42
CA GLN A 11 -76.66 -35.57 -142.12
C GLN A 11 -76.21 -34.47 -141.15
N GLN A 12 -76.70 -33.24 -141.29
CA GLN A 12 -76.42 -32.16 -140.34
C GLN A 12 -77.02 -32.43 -138.95
N ALA A 13 -78.20 -33.04 -138.88
CA ALA A 13 -78.84 -33.43 -137.62
C ALA A 13 -78.12 -34.62 -136.95
N GLU A 14 -77.71 -35.64 -137.70
CA GLU A 14 -76.88 -36.74 -137.18
C GLU A 14 -75.50 -36.27 -136.74
N ILE A 15 -74.87 -35.35 -137.49
CA ILE A 15 -73.60 -34.74 -137.09
C ILE A 15 -73.79 -33.85 -135.85
N ALA A 16 -74.93 -33.16 -135.70
CA ALA A 16 -75.23 -32.37 -134.52
C ALA A 16 -75.47 -33.25 -133.29
N ALA A 17 -76.25 -34.33 -133.43
CA ALA A 17 -76.48 -35.30 -132.36
C ALA A 17 -75.18 -36.04 -131.98
N ALA A 18 -74.36 -36.43 -132.95
CA ALA A 18 -73.05 -37.03 -132.69
C ALA A 18 -72.08 -36.04 -132.02
N LYS A 19 -72.13 -34.75 -132.37
CA LYS A 19 -71.37 -33.70 -131.67
C LYS A 19 -71.86 -33.51 -130.24
N GLU A 20 -73.16 -33.51 -130.00
CA GLU A 20 -73.75 -33.37 -128.66
C GLU A 20 -73.44 -34.58 -127.77
N ASP A 21 -73.46 -35.80 -128.32
CA ASP A 21 -73.04 -37.01 -127.61
C ASP A 21 -71.54 -37.03 -127.32
N ILE A 22 -70.69 -36.58 -128.25
CA ILE A 22 -69.25 -36.41 -128.02
C ILE A 22 -69.02 -35.32 -126.97
N ASP A 23 -69.72 -34.20 -127.03
CA ASP A 23 -69.61 -33.12 -126.05
C ASP A 23 -70.06 -33.60 -124.66
N ASN A 24 -71.09 -34.44 -124.56
CA ASN A 24 -71.52 -35.07 -123.32
C ASN A 24 -70.51 -36.09 -122.79
N GLN A 25 -69.92 -36.93 -123.66
CA GLN A 25 -68.87 -37.88 -123.29
C GLN A 25 -67.59 -37.16 -122.84
N VAL A 26 -67.20 -36.09 -123.52
CA VAL A 26 -66.06 -35.24 -123.17
C VAL A 26 -66.35 -34.49 -121.87
N ALA A 27 -67.57 -33.97 -121.68
CA ALA A 27 -67.95 -33.30 -120.43
C ALA A 27 -67.92 -34.27 -119.25
N GLU A 28 -68.38 -35.51 -119.41
CA GLU A 28 -68.30 -36.54 -118.36
C GLU A 28 -66.85 -36.99 -118.11
N GLN A 29 -66.04 -37.19 -119.15
CA GLN A 29 -64.60 -37.47 -118.97
C GLN A 29 -63.88 -36.33 -118.23
N ILE A 30 -64.12 -35.07 -118.59
CA ILE A 30 -63.54 -33.90 -117.92
C ILE A 30 -64.02 -33.81 -116.47
N LYS A 31 -65.28 -34.12 -116.15
CA LYS A 31 -65.77 -34.16 -114.77
C LYS A 31 -65.07 -35.24 -113.95
N LEU A 32 -64.91 -36.43 -114.51
CA LEU A 32 -64.21 -37.53 -113.85
C LEU A 32 -62.73 -37.21 -113.62
N GLU A 33 -62.04 -36.63 -114.61
CA GLU A 33 -60.65 -36.20 -114.48
C GLU A 33 -60.49 -35.04 -113.48
N ARG A 34 -61.39 -34.04 -113.49
CA ARG A 34 -61.39 -32.96 -112.49
C ARG A 34 -61.66 -33.48 -111.08
N ALA A 35 -62.56 -34.44 -110.92
CA ALA A 35 -62.80 -35.10 -109.64
C ALA A 35 -61.56 -35.87 -109.17
N GLY A 36 -60.86 -36.56 -110.09
CA GLY A 36 -59.58 -37.22 -109.81
C GLY A 36 -58.50 -36.24 -109.36
N ILE A 37 -58.33 -35.11 -110.08
CA ILE A 37 -57.37 -34.04 -109.73
C ILE A 37 -57.71 -33.45 -108.35
N ALA A 38 -58.98 -33.16 -108.07
CA ALA A 38 -59.40 -32.63 -106.77
C ALA A 38 -59.13 -33.62 -105.63
N ILE A 39 -59.32 -34.92 -105.85
CA ILE A 39 -58.98 -35.97 -104.87
C ILE A 39 -57.47 -36.05 -104.65
N GLU A 40 -56.67 -36.01 -105.71
CA GLU A 40 -55.21 -36.02 -105.59
C GLU A 40 -54.65 -34.77 -104.90
N GLU A 41 -55.19 -33.59 -105.22
CA GLU A 41 -54.81 -32.33 -104.60
C GLU A 41 -55.21 -32.29 -103.13
N ALA A 42 -56.42 -32.77 -102.79
CA ALA A 42 -56.85 -32.93 -101.39
C ALA A 42 -55.97 -33.94 -100.63
N ARG A 43 -55.55 -35.03 -101.28
CA ARG A 43 -54.65 -36.03 -100.69
C ARG A 43 -53.26 -35.48 -100.47
N LYS A 44 -52.72 -34.71 -101.43
CA LYS A 44 -51.43 -34.01 -101.31
C LYS A 44 -51.48 -32.93 -100.23
N ALA A 45 -52.54 -32.12 -100.18
CA ALA A 45 -52.73 -31.11 -99.14
C ALA A 45 -52.84 -31.73 -97.74
N LYS A 46 -53.56 -32.86 -97.61
CA LYS A 46 -53.66 -33.59 -96.35
C LYS A 46 -52.31 -34.19 -95.91
N LEU A 47 -51.54 -34.73 -96.84
CA LEU A 47 -50.20 -35.27 -96.57
C LEU A 47 -49.21 -34.17 -96.15
N LEU A 48 -49.24 -33.03 -96.85
CA LEU A 48 -48.41 -31.87 -96.47
C LEU A 48 -48.77 -31.37 -95.08
N LEU A 49 -50.07 -31.24 -94.78
CA LEU A 49 -50.53 -30.84 -93.45
C LEU A 49 -50.13 -31.84 -92.37
N SER A 50 -50.18 -33.16 -92.63
CA SER A 50 -49.73 -34.15 -91.64
C SER A 50 -48.23 -34.05 -91.39
N VAL A 51 -47.42 -33.81 -92.43
CA VAL A 51 -45.97 -33.61 -92.27
C VAL A 51 -45.68 -32.34 -91.46
N ASP A 52 -46.38 -31.23 -91.75
CA ASP A 52 -46.23 -29.99 -90.99
C ASP A 52 -46.66 -30.12 -89.51
N LEU A 53 -47.68 -30.93 -89.23
CA LEU A 53 -48.10 -31.25 -87.86
C LEU A 53 -47.07 -32.12 -87.14
N GLU A 54 -46.57 -33.17 -87.80
CA GLU A 54 -45.50 -34.02 -87.25
C GLU A 54 -44.22 -33.22 -86.94
N ASP A 55 -43.84 -32.27 -87.81
CA ASP A 55 -42.69 -31.40 -87.58
C ASP A 55 -42.91 -30.41 -86.44
N LYS A 56 -44.15 -29.92 -86.25
CA LYS A 56 -44.51 -29.10 -85.08
C LYS A 56 -44.49 -29.92 -83.80
N ASP A 57 -45.03 -31.14 -83.82
CA ASP A 57 -45.02 -32.03 -82.66
C ASP A 57 -43.59 -32.39 -82.25
N ARG A 58 -42.69 -32.63 -83.22
CA ARG A 58 -41.26 -32.82 -82.96
C ARG A 58 -40.61 -31.59 -82.33
N LYS A 59 -40.87 -30.39 -82.87
CA LYS A 59 -40.35 -29.13 -82.31
C LYS A 59 -40.90 -28.86 -80.91
N LEU A 60 -42.17 -29.15 -80.66
CA LEU A 60 -42.77 -29.02 -79.33
C LEU A 60 -42.12 -30.00 -78.35
N ALA A 61 -41.92 -31.26 -78.74
CA ALA A 61 -41.23 -32.24 -77.92
C ALA A 61 -39.77 -31.86 -77.62
N GLU A 62 -39.04 -31.32 -78.60
CA GLU A 62 -37.69 -30.81 -78.41
C GLU A 62 -37.67 -29.60 -77.47
N LEU A 63 -38.56 -28.63 -77.68
CA LEU A 63 -38.68 -27.46 -76.81
C LEU A 63 -39.07 -27.85 -75.38
N GLU A 64 -40.03 -28.75 -75.19
CA GLU A 64 -40.40 -29.27 -73.88
C GLU A 64 -39.24 -30.01 -73.19
N ALA A 65 -38.47 -30.80 -73.95
CA ALA A 65 -37.26 -31.46 -73.42
C ALA A 65 -36.21 -30.43 -73.00
N THR A 66 -36.00 -29.36 -73.79
CA THR A 66 -35.07 -28.29 -73.42
C THR A 66 -35.55 -27.51 -72.20
N LEU A 67 -36.85 -27.24 -72.08
CA LEU A 67 -37.43 -26.56 -70.91
C LEU A 67 -37.26 -27.41 -69.66
N LYS A 68 -37.59 -28.71 -69.72
CA LYS A 68 -37.35 -29.64 -68.60
C LYS A 68 -35.90 -29.68 -68.17
N ALA A 69 -34.96 -29.79 -69.12
CA ALA A 69 -33.53 -29.77 -68.82
C ALA A 69 -33.05 -28.43 -68.24
N ARG A 70 -33.69 -27.30 -68.61
CA ARG A 70 -33.38 -25.98 -68.04
C ARG A 70 -33.97 -25.82 -66.65
N ASP A 71 -35.19 -26.29 -66.42
CA ASP A 71 -35.86 -26.26 -65.12
C ASP A 71 -35.11 -27.15 -64.12
N GLU A 72 -34.68 -28.35 -64.51
CA GLU A 72 -33.82 -29.22 -63.70
C GLU A 72 -32.53 -28.49 -63.32
N LYS A 73 -31.81 -27.92 -64.30
CA LYS A 73 -30.59 -27.13 -64.03
C LYS A 73 -30.84 -25.91 -63.15
N LEU A 74 -31.98 -25.24 -63.28
CA LEU A 74 -32.36 -24.13 -62.41
C LEU A 74 -32.61 -24.60 -60.98
N THR A 75 -33.30 -25.73 -60.79
CA THR A 75 -33.52 -26.31 -59.46
C THR A 75 -32.22 -26.77 -58.82
N GLU A 76 -31.32 -27.41 -59.57
CA GLU A 76 -30.00 -27.80 -59.09
C GLU A 76 -29.16 -26.58 -58.69
N ALA A 77 -29.16 -25.53 -59.51
CA ALA A 77 -28.46 -24.28 -59.19
C ALA A 77 -29.04 -23.60 -57.94
N GLN A 78 -30.37 -23.57 -57.80
CA GLN A 78 -31.04 -23.04 -56.61
C GLN A 78 -30.72 -23.86 -55.35
N GLN A 79 -30.69 -25.19 -55.45
CA GLN A 79 -30.33 -26.08 -54.35
C GLN A 79 -28.86 -25.87 -53.94
N GLN A 80 -27.94 -25.83 -54.90
CA GLN A 80 -26.52 -25.57 -54.64
C GLN A 80 -26.30 -24.19 -54.01
N GLN A 81 -27.02 -23.16 -54.47
CA GLN A 81 -26.95 -21.82 -53.87
C GLN A 81 -27.48 -21.83 -52.43
N ALA A 82 -28.60 -22.52 -52.17
CA ALA A 82 -29.15 -22.66 -50.83
C ALA A 82 -28.22 -23.43 -49.88
N GLU A 83 -27.59 -24.51 -50.36
CA GLU A 83 -26.59 -25.26 -49.58
C GLU A 83 -25.33 -24.44 -49.31
N PHE A 84 -24.87 -23.68 -50.30
CA PHE A 84 -23.71 -22.80 -50.14
C PHE A 84 -23.98 -21.72 -49.09
N LEU A 85 -25.14 -21.05 -49.14
CA LEU A 85 -25.54 -20.06 -48.14
C LEU A 85 -25.68 -20.68 -46.76
N LYS A 86 -26.27 -21.89 -46.62
CA LYS A 86 -26.34 -22.59 -45.34
C LYS A 86 -24.95 -22.90 -44.78
N LYS A 87 -24.03 -23.38 -45.62
CA LYS A 87 -22.63 -23.64 -45.22
C LYS A 87 -21.94 -22.34 -44.82
N GLN A 88 -22.19 -21.25 -45.54
CA GLN A 88 -21.61 -19.94 -45.21
C GLN A 88 -22.11 -19.41 -43.86
N CYS A 89 -23.43 -19.43 -43.61
CA CYS A 89 -23.99 -19.04 -42.33
C CYS A 89 -23.46 -19.91 -41.17
N ALA A 90 -23.41 -21.24 -41.36
CA ALA A 90 -22.88 -22.15 -40.35
C ALA A 90 -21.40 -21.87 -40.03
N LEU A 91 -20.57 -21.64 -41.05
CA LEU A 91 -19.16 -21.27 -40.85
C LEU A 91 -19.01 -19.91 -40.16
N ASP A 92 -19.88 -18.95 -40.47
CA ASP A 92 -19.83 -17.64 -39.82
C ASP A 92 -20.29 -17.73 -38.35
N ASP A 93 -21.27 -18.57 -38.04
CA ASP A 93 -21.70 -18.86 -36.67
C ASP A 93 -20.62 -19.61 -35.89
N GLU A 94 -19.99 -20.64 -36.46
CA GLU A 94 -18.84 -21.34 -35.85
C GLU A 94 -17.66 -20.39 -35.59
N LYS A 95 -17.34 -19.50 -36.54
CA LYS A 95 -16.29 -18.48 -36.36
C LYS A 95 -16.64 -17.53 -35.21
N ARG A 96 -17.90 -17.11 -35.08
CA ARG A 96 -18.35 -16.25 -33.97
C ARG A 96 -18.24 -16.98 -32.63
N GLU A 97 -18.69 -18.23 -32.56
CA GLU A 97 -18.58 -19.04 -31.33
C GLU A 97 -17.12 -19.29 -30.93
N MET A 98 -16.25 -19.57 -31.92
CA MET A 98 -14.83 -19.74 -31.70
C MET A 98 -14.17 -18.43 -31.25
N ALA A 99 -14.51 -17.29 -31.87
CA ALA A 99 -14.03 -15.98 -31.45
C ALA A 99 -14.44 -15.65 -30.01
N LEU A 100 -15.71 -15.86 -29.66
CA LEU A 100 -16.21 -15.67 -28.29
C LEU A 100 -15.51 -16.60 -27.28
N THR A 101 -15.24 -17.85 -27.67
CA THR A 101 -14.52 -18.80 -26.81
C THR A 101 -13.07 -18.39 -26.59
N ILE A 102 -12.39 -17.93 -27.64
CA ILE A 102 -11.02 -17.42 -27.57
C ILE A 102 -10.98 -16.17 -26.70
N GLU A 103 -11.87 -15.21 -26.94
CA GLU A 103 -11.96 -13.97 -26.17
C GLU A 103 -12.24 -14.26 -24.69
N ARG A 104 -13.19 -15.17 -24.39
CA ARG A 104 -13.45 -15.61 -23.01
C ARG A 104 -12.22 -16.24 -22.37
N LYS A 105 -11.49 -17.13 -23.07
CA LYS A 105 -10.26 -17.75 -22.55
C LYS A 105 -9.14 -16.72 -22.34
N ILE A 106 -9.01 -15.74 -23.22
CA ILE A 106 -8.06 -14.64 -23.07
C ILE A 106 -8.44 -13.80 -21.86
N GLN A 107 -9.71 -13.45 -21.70
CA GLN A 107 -10.21 -12.68 -20.57
C GLN A 107 -10.00 -13.41 -19.24
N GLU A 108 -10.37 -14.69 -19.17
CA GLU A 108 -10.12 -15.56 -18.01
C GLU A 108 -8.62 -15.66 -17.70
N GLY A 109 -7.77 -15.79 -18.71
CA GLY A 109 -6.32 -15.79 -18.56
C GLY A 109 -5.77 -14.46 -18.04
N LEU A 110 -6.24 -13.33 -18.58
CA LEU A 110 -5.86 -11.99 -18.12
C LEU A 110 -6.31 -11.73 -16.69
N ASP A 111 -7.51 -12.15 -16.32
CA ASP A 111 -8.03 -12.00 -14.97
C ASP A 111 -7.26 -12.90 -13.98
N ALA A 112 -6.91 -14.12 -14.37
CA ALA A 112 -6.05 -14.99 -13.56
C ALA A 112 -4.65 -14.39 -13.35
N VAL A 113 -4.05 -13.79 -14.39
CA VAL A 113 -2.75 -13.10 -14.28
C VAL A 113 -2.86 -11.86 -13.40
N ARG A 114 -3.93 -11.06 -13.53
CA ARG A 114 -4.18 -9.89 -12.67
C ARG A 114 -4.34 -10.28 -11.21
N VAL A 115 -5.11 -11.33 -10.93
CA VAL A 115 -5.32 -11.83 -9.56
C VAL A 115 -4.01 -12.35 -8.96
N LYS A 116 -3.21 -13.11 -9.72
CA LYS A 116 -1.89 -13.57 -9.27
C LYS A 116 -0.94 -12.41 -9.02
N ALA A 117 -0.82 -11.47 -9.95
CA ALA A 117 0.04 -10.29 -9.79
C ALA A 117 -0.38 -9.45 -8.57
N ARG A 118 -1.68 -9.32 -8.32
CA ARG A 118 -2.19 -8.64 -7.13
C ARG A 118 -1.85 -9.39 -5.84
N SER A 119 -2.07 -10.72 -5.79
CA SER A 119 -1.73 -11.54 -4.63
C SER A 119 -0.24 -11.50 -4.33
N GLU A 120 0.62 -11.67 -5.33
CA GLU A 120 2.08 -11.63 -5.16
C GLU A 120 2.56 -10.26 -4.66
N ALA A 121 1.96 -9.17 -5.14
CA ALA A 121 2.25 -7.82 -4.66
C ALA A 121 1.76 -7.61 -3.21
N GLU A 122 0.55 -8.06 -2.88
CA GLU A 122 -0.01 -7.98 -1.52
C GLU A 122 0.82 -8.81 -0.53
N ASP A 123 1.22 -10.04 -0.89
CA ASP A 123 2.07 -10.91 -0.09
C ASP A 123 3.48 -10.30 0.11
N GLY A 124 4.05 -9.73 -0.95
CA GLY A 124 5.35 -9.05 -0.87
C GLY A 124 5.33 -7.80 0.04
N LEU A 125 4.25 -7.00 -0.03
CA LEU A 125 4.06 -5.87 0.88
C LEU A 125 3.82 -6.34 2.31
N LYS A 126 3.01 -7.38 2.51
CA LYS A 126 2.72 -7.94 3.83
C LYS A 126 3.98 -8.44 4.53
N MET A 127 4.88 -9.13 3.81
CA MET A 127 6.16 -9.56 4.37
C MET A 127 7.04 -8.36 4.77
N LYS A 128 7.10 -7.31 3.95
CA LYS A 128 7.85 -6.09 4.28
C LYS A 128 7.28 -5.35 5.49
N VAL A 129 5.96 -5.27 5.60
CA VAL A 129 5.30 -4.65 6.77
C VAL A 129 5.62 -5.45 8.02
N ALA A 130 5.49 -6.78 8.00
CA ALA A 130 5.83 -7.63 9.14
C ALA A 130 7.30 -7.50 9.57
N GLU A 131 8.24 -7.46 8.61
CA GLU A 131 9.66 -7.25 8.91
C GLU A 131 9.91 -5.87 9.56
N LYS A 132 9.22 -4.83 9.09
CA LYS A 132 9.32 -3.48 9.66
C LYS A 132 8.67 -3.37 11.02
N GLU A 133 7.54 -4.04 11.26
CA GLU A 133 6.89 -4.11 12.57
C GLU A 133 7.79 -4.78 13.61
N GLU A 134 8.46 -5.88 13.26
CA GLU A 134 9.40 -6.53 14.17
C GLU A 134 10.64 -5.65 14.43
N GLN A 135 11.15 -4.94 13.41
CA GLN A 135 12.22 -3.94 13.58
C GLN A 135 11.80 -2.81 14.54
N ILE A 136 10.59 -2.26 14.37
CA ILE A 136 10.06 -1.20 15.24
C ILE A 136 9.89 -1.73 16.68
N ALA A 137 9.35 -2.94 16.85
CA ALA A 137 9.22 -3.56 18.16
C ALA A 137 10.59 -3.76 18.84
N GLY A 138 11.61 -4.18 18.08
CA GLY A 138 12.99 -4.29 18.56
C GLY A 138 13.56 -2.94 19.01
N MET A 139 13.40 -1.88 18.19
CA MET A 139 13.84 -0.52 18.54
C MET A 139 13.10 0.04 19.76
N GLN A 140 11.79 -0.19 19.87
CA GLN A 140 11.00 0.23 21.03
C GLN A 140 11.48 -0.41 22.33
N ARG A 141 11.78 -1.72 22.33
CA ARG A 141 12.37 -2.41 23.50
C ARG A 141 13.70 -1.78 23.91
N GLN A 142 14.55 -1.43 22.95
CA GLN A 142 15.83 -0.75 23.23
C GLN A 142 15.62 0.65 23.83
N ILE A 143 14.69 1.43 23.28
CA ILE A 143 14.35 2.76 23.81
C ILE A 143 13.85 2.64 25.25
N GLU A 144 13.01 1.66 25.54
CA GLU A 144 12.46 1.45 26.87
C GLU A 144 13.55 1.02 27.87
N GLU A 145 14.48 0.16 27.45
CA GLU A 145 15.64 -0.21 28.28
C GLU A 145 16.58 0.98 28.53
N LEU A 146 16.85 1.80 27.50
CA LEU A 146 17.62 3.03 27.64
C LEU A 146 16.94 4.04 28.56
N LYS A 147 15.62 4.19 28.44
CA LYS A 147 14.82 5.08 29.29
C LYS A 147 14.86 4.62 30.75
N ARG A 148 14.74 3.32 30.99
CA ARG A 148 14.86 2.73 32.34
C ARG A 148 16.24 2.94 32.95
N ARG A 149 17.31 2.77 32.16
CA ARG A 149 18.69 3.04 32.63
C ARG A 149 18.91 4.53 32.90
N ALA A 150 18.37 5.41 32.06
CA ALA A 150 18.44 6.85 32.27
C ALA A 150 17.68 7.29 33.54
N GLU A 151 16.49 6.73 33.79
CA GLU A 151 15.74 6.96 35.03
C GLU A 151 16.46 6.41 36.27
N GLN A 152 17.08 5.23 36.18
CA GLN A 152 17.90 4.69 37.28
C GLN A 152 19.14 5.56 37.56
N GLY A 153 19.82 6.05 36.52
CA GLY A 153 20.96 6.97 36.67
C GLY A 153 20.54 8.32 37.28
N SER A 154 19.38 8.85 36.90
CA SER A 154 18.85 10.10 37.47
C SER A 154 18.53 9.97 38.96
N GLN A 155 18.05 8.80 39.41
CA GLN A 155 17.78 8.55 40.82
C GLN A 155 19.06 8.40 41.66
N GLN A 156 20.13 7.82 41.08
CA GLN A 156 21.44 7.74 41.73
C GLN A 156 22.06 9.13 41.90
N LEU A 157 22.04 9.94 40.84
CA LEU A 157 22.57 11.31 40.87
C LEU A 157 21.83 12.18 41.91
N GLN A 158 20.53 11.96 42.08
CA GLN A 158 19.73 12.67 43.08
C GLN A 158 20.12 12.28 44.52
N GLY A 159 20.49 11.02 44.75
CA GLY A 159 21.02 10.56 46.05
C GLY A 159 22.40 11.15 46.35
N GLU A 160 23.31 11.13 45.38
CA GLU A 160 24.66 11.69 45.52
C GLU A 160 24.65 13.20 45.83
N VAL A 161 23.77 13.96 45.18
CA VAL A 161 23.61 15.40 45.47
C VAL A 161 23.09 15.63 46.89
N LEU A 162 22.10 14.85 47.33
CA LEU A 162 21.53 14.96 48.67
C LEU A 162 22.56 14.60 49.75
N GLU A 163 23.40 13.60 49.49
CA GLU A 163 24.50 13.20 50.38
C GLU A 163 25.55 14.31 50.49
N LEU A 164 25.98 14.91 49.38
CA LEU A 164 26.92 16.04 49.38
C LEU A 164 26.39 17.25 50.17
N GLU A 165 25.09 17.57 50.03
CA GLU A 165 24.46 18.64 50.82
C GLU A 165 24.42 18.31 52.32
N LEU A 166 24.13 17.05 52.67
CA LEU A 166 24.16 16.55 54.05
C LEU A 166 25.56 16.61 54.66
N GLU A 167 26.60 16.21 53.91
CA GLU A 167 27.98 16.29 54.35
C GLU A 167 28.41 17.75 54.59
N ALA A 168 28.06 18.66 53.67
CA ALA A 168 28.32 20.09 53.83
C ALA A 168 27.62 20.66 55.07
N LEU A 169 26.37 20.27 55.32
CA LEU A 169 25.60 20.68 56.50
C LEU A 169 26.25 20.18 57.80
N ILE A 170 26.66 18.91 57.84
CA ILE A 170 27.32 18.30 59.00
C ILE A 170 28.68 18.97 59.27
N ALA A 171 29.47 19.24 58.23
CA ALA A 171 30.74 19.96 58.33
C ALA A 171 30.56 21.38 58.88
N SER A 172 29.54 22.11 58.43
CA SER A 172 29.27 23.47 58.94
C SER A 172 28.89 23.47 60.43
N ARG A 173 28.11 22.47 60.87
CA ARG A 173 27.65 22.36 62.26
C ARG A 173 28.78 21.96 63.21
N SER A 174 29.74 21.16 62.74
CA SER A 174 30.88 20.70 63.54
C SER A 174 31.94 21.77 63.78
N GLN A 175 31.90 22.92 63.09
CA GLN A 175 32.87 24.01 63.28
C GLN A 175 32.34 25.23 64.06
N GLY A 176 31.02 25.39 64.23
CA GLY A 176 30.43 26.56 64.90
C GLY A 176 30.62 26.65 66.42
N TRP A 177 31.11 25.60 67.08
CA TRP A 177 31.24 25.56 68.55
C TRP A 177 32.45 26.35 69.07
N LEU A 178 33.53 26.47 68.28
CA LEU A 178 34.74 27.22 68.65
C LEU A 178 34.41 28.70 68.92
N GLY A 179 33.67 29.32 68.00
CA GLY A 179 33.25 30.72 68.13
C GLY A 179 32.34 30.96 69.34
N LYS A 180 31.42 30.01 69.62
CA LYS A 180 30.57 30.07 70.81
C LYS A 180 31.40 29.99 72.10
N LEU A 181 32.33 29.04 72.19
CA LEU A 181 33.12 28.84 73.41
C LEU A 181 34.06 30.01 73.69
N ARG A 182 34.66 30.61 72.66
CA ARG A 182 35.45 31.85 72.82
C ARG A 182 34.60 33.02 73.29
N ALA A 183 33.36 33.15 72.79
CA ALA A 183 32.42 34.16 73.27
C ALA A 183 32.11 33.94 74.77
N ASP A 184 31.87 32.70 75.18
CA ASP A 184 31.61 32.32 76.57
C ASP A 184 32.83 32.57 77.47
N GLN A 185 34.06 32.26 77.01
CA GLN A 185 35.32 32.55 77.71
C GLN A 185 35.47 34.05 78.01
N ARG A 186 35.20 34.89 77.00
CA ARG A 186 35.24 36.35 77.15
C ARG A 186 34.17 36.86 78.11
N ALA A 187 32.94 36.35 78.02
CA ALA A 187 31.84 36.71 78.91
C ALA A 187 32.16 36.34 80.38
N ALA A 188 32.74 35.16 80.59
CA ALA A 188 33.16 34.67 81.90
C ALA A 188 34.43 35.35 82.43
N LYS A 189 35.13 36.17 81.61
CA LYS A 189 36.46 36.74 81.91
C LYS A 189 37.47 35.67 82.35
N ALA A 190 37.34 34.48 81.77
CA ALA A 190 38.17 33.33 82.09
C ALA A 190 39.46 33.37 81.28
N ASP A 191 40.58 33.07 81.92
CA ASP A 191 41.90 33.06 81.27
C ASP A 191 42.12 31.78 80.44
N ILE A 192 41.40 30.70 80.76
CA ILE A 192 41.53 29.38 80.12
C ILE A 192 40.14 28.89 79.71
N ALA A 193 40.02 28.39 78.48
CA ALA A 193 38.86 27.65 77.99
C ALA A 193 39.24 26.17 77.79
N LEU A 194 38.47 25.26 78.41
CA LEU A 194 38.63 23.82 78.28
C LEU A 194 37.29 23.21 77.86
N MET A 195 37.30 22.46 76.77
CA MET A 195 36.17 21.66 76.30
C MET A 195 36.46 20.18 76.53
N ILE A 196 35.51 19.49 77.14
CA ILE A 196 35.56 18.04 77.34
C ILE A 196 34.45 17.42 76.49
N SER A 197 34.82 16.58 75.52
CA SER A 197 33.89 15.99 74.57
C SER A 197 34.30 14.56 74.19
N GLU A 198 33.33 13.66 74.05
CA GLU A 198 33.55 12.33 73.46
C GLU A 198 33.76 12.43 71.94
N ALA A 199 33.09 13.38 71.28
CA ALA A 199 33.29 13.68 69.87
C ALA A 199 34.36 14.76 69.72
N LEU A 200 35.60 14.33 69.47
CA LEU A 200 36.75 15.21 69.27
C LEU A 200 36.83 15.69 67.81
N PRO A 201 37.33 16.91 67.56
CA PRO A 201 37.61 17.38 66.21
C PRO A 201 38.64 16.49 65.49
N PRO A 202 38.64 16.46 64.15
CA PRO A 202 39.59 15.65 63.38
C PRO A 202 41.03 16.04 63.72
N GLY A 203 41.85 15.05 64.12
CA GLY A 203 43.26 15.23 64.47
C GLY A 203 43.57 15.25 65.98
N VAL A 204 42.56 15.29 66.85
CA VAL A 204 42.76 15.28 68.31
C VAL A 204 42.36 13.92 68.89
N GLU A 205 43.31 13.16 69.44
CA GLU A 205 43.04 11.83 70.01
C GLU A 205 42.72 11.85 71.51
N THR A 206 43.37 12.71 72.28
CA THR A 206 43.26 12.69 73.76
C THR A 206 43.24 14.07 74.38
N PHE A 207 44.20 14.93 74.04
CA PHE A 207 44.26 16.32 74.51
C PHE A 207 45.04 17.15 73.51
N ASP A 208 44.48 18.27 73.06
CA ASP A 208 45.18 19.21 72.19
C ASP A 208 44.68 20.65 72.38
N LEU A 209 45.45 21.63 71.90
CA LEU A 209 45.12 23.05 71.91
C LEU A 209 44.69 23.45 70.50
N LEU A 210 43.37 23.51 70.29
CA LEU A 210 42.81 24.02 69.05
C LEU A 210 42.49 25.49 69.24
N ASP A 211 43.25 26.34 68.55
CA ASP A 211 42.78 27.69 68.28
C ASP A 211 42.57 28.50 69.60
N GLY A 212 43.44 28.26 70.59
CA GLY A 212 43.39 28.87 71.92
C GLY A 212 42.44 28.20 72.92
N VAL A 213 41.73 27.15 72.51
CA VAL A 213 40.85 26.33 73.35
C VAL A 213 41.47 24.95 73.58
N TYR A 214 41.58 24.54 74.85
CA TYR A 214 41.99 23.17 75.16
C TYR A 214 40.83 22.22 74.92
N VAL A 215 41.05 21.15 74.16
CA VAL A 215 40.04 20.11 73.89
C VAL A 215 40.57 18.78 74.41
N ALA A 216 39.77 18.11 75.24
CA ALA A 216 40.17 16.89 75.92
C ALA A 216 39.09 15.80 75.84
N HIS A 217 39.52 14.54 75.75
CA HIS A 217 38.66 13.38 75.96
C HIS A 217 38.26 13.30 77.46
N PRO A 218 37.03 12.84 77.82
CA PRO A 218 36.59 12.69 79.21
C PRO A 218 37.53 11.87 80.10
N LYS A 219 38.27 10.93 79.51
CA LYS A 219 39.31 10.14 80.22
C LYS A 219 40.43 11.01 80.82
N CYS A 220 40.76 12.13 80.18
CA CYS A 220 41.79 13.06 80.62
C CYS A 220 41.26 14.15 81.57
N ALA A 221 39.94 14.21 81.80
CA ALA A 221 39.31 15.23 82.62
C ALA A 221 39.86 15.26 84.06
N MET A 222 40.01 14.08 84.68
CA MET A 222 40.48 13.96 86.06
C MET A 222 41.95 14.41 86.21
N PRO A 223 42.92 13.92 85.40
CA PRO A 223 44.29 14.44 85.42
C PRO A 223 44.38 15.95 85.17
N ILE A 224 43.62 16.48 84.20
CA ILE A 224 43.61 17.92 83.87
C ILE A 224 43.07 18.74 85.04
N ALA A 225 41.99 18.29 85.69
CA ALA A 225 41.42 18.97 86.86
C ALA A 225 42.42 19.02 88.02
N ILE A 226 43.18 17.95 88.25
CA ILE A 226 44.22 17.90 89.28
C ILE A 226 45.35 18.89 88.96
N MET A 227 45.83 18.92 87.71
CA MET A 227 46.86 19.86 87.26
C MET A 227 46.41 21.33 87.37
N LEU A 228 45.21 21.65 86.89
CA LEU A 228 44.64 22.99 86.97
C LEU A 228 44.47 23.43 88.43
N ARG A 229 44.02 22.52 89.30
CA ARG A 229 43.90 22.82 90.74
C ARG A 229 45.25 23.18 91.34
N GLN A 230 46.30 22.40 91.05
CA GLN A 230 47.64 22.67 91.58
C GLN A 230 48.15 24.04 91.10
N SER A 231 47.98 24.34 89.81
CA SER A 231 48.36 25.64 89.23
C SER A 231 47.60 26.81 89.87
N LEU A 232 46.29 26.65 90.14
CA LEU A 232 45.49 27.67 90.81
C LEU A 232 45.94 27.92 92.26
N ILE A 233 46.33 26.86 92.98
CA ILE A 233 46.86 26.98 94.34
C ILE A 233 48.20 27.72 94.33
N GLU A 234 49.10 27.37 93.40
CA GLU A 234 50.39 28.05 93.24
C GLU A 234 50.21 29.53 92.87
N LEU A 235 49.29 29.83 91.96
CA LEU A 235 48.96 31.19 91.59
C LEU A 235 48.36 31.98 92.77
N ALA A 236 47.49 31.37 93.57
CA ALA A 236 46.94 31.98 94.77
C ALA A 236 48.02 32.28 95.81
N ASN A 237 48.93 31.34 96.05
CA ASN A 237 50.09 31.53 96.95
C ASN A 237 51.01 32.64 96.45
N SER A 238 51.28 32.68 95.13
CA SER A 238 52.08 33.73 94.51
C SER A 238 51.42 35.11 94.65
N ARG A 239 50.10 35.20 94.42
CA ARG A 239 49.34 36.45 94.62
C ARG A 239 49.36 36.91 96.08
N LEU A 240 49.17 36.01 97.03
CA LEU A 240 49.24 36.32 98.47
C LEU A 240 50.63 36.80 98.88
N ALA A 241 51.70 36.22 98.32
CA ALA A 241 53.07 36.67 98.57
C ALA A 241 53.37 38.06 97.97
N GLN A 242 52.67 38.45 96.91
CA GLN A 242 52.77 39.77 96.28
C GLN A 242 51.87 40.82 96.92
N ASP A 243 50.89 40.40 97.74
CA ASP A 243 49.93 41.30 98.37
C ASP A 243 50.63 42.16 99.43
N GLY A 244 50.68 43.47 99.18
CA GLY A 244 51.39 44.45 100.02
C GLY A 244 52.64 45.09 99.41
N GLN A 245 53.12 44.65 98.23
CA GLN A 245 54.29 45.25 97.56
C GLN A 245 53.98 46.04 96.27
N ALA A 246 52.75 45.97 95.75
CA ALA A 246 52.44 46.51 94.41
C ALA A 246 52.27 48.04 94.38
N THR A 247 53.12 48.71 93.61
CA THR A 247 52.99 50.13 93.26
C THR A 247 51.93 50.35 92.18
N LYS A 248 51.36 51.57 92.07
CA LYS A 248 50.34 51.88 91.04
C LYS A 248 50.80 51.62 89.61
N MET A 249 52.10 51.78 89.33
CA MET A 249 52.69 51.48 88.02
C MET A 249 52.64 49.98 87.68
N GLU A 250 52.87 49.11 88.67
CA GLU A 250 52.82 47.66 88.47
C GLU A 250 51.39 47.17 88.23
N GLN A 251 50.38 47.81 88.82
CA GLN A 251 48.97 47.49 88.54
C GLN A 251 48.57 47.84 87.09
N VAL A 252 49.03 48.98 86.57
CA VAL A 252 48.78 49.38 85.17
C VAL A 252 49.51 48.44 84.21
N TYR A 253 50.76 48.10 84.51
CA TYR A 253 51.55 47.16 83.71
C TYR A 253 50.93 45.76 83.70
N GLY A 254 50.42 45.28 84.84
CA GLY A 254 49.72 44.00 84.95
C GLY A 254 48.40 43.94 84.19
N TYR A 255 47.71 45.07 83.99
CA TYR A 255 46.54 45.12 83.13
C TYR A 255 46.91 45.07 81.64
N LEU A 256 47.93 45.84 81.23
CA LEU A 256 48.40 45.87 79.83
C LEU A 256 49.00 44.54 79.38
N THR A 257 49.65 43.81 80.29
CA THR A 257 50.18 42.46 80.05
C THR A 257 49.19 41.35 80.42
N GLY A 258 48.01 41.71 80.93
CA GLY A 258 47.03 40.76 81.44
C GLY A 258 46.10 40.16 80.38
N PRO A 259 45.47 39.00 80.66
CA PRO A 259 44.59 38.30 79.73
C PRO A 259 43.41 39.14 79.25
N ARG A 260 42.93 40.07 80.09
CA ARG A 260 41.82 40.97 79.76
C ARG A 260 42.12 41.92 78.60
N PHE A 261 43.36 42.42 78.50
CA PHE A 261 43.77 43.25 77.38
C PHE A 261 43.96 42.39 76.13
N ARG A 262 44.62 41.23 76.27
CA ARG A 262 44.82 40.26 75.19
C ARG A 262 43.51 39.80 74.55
N HIS A 263 42.52 39.38 75.33
CA HIS A 263 41.20 38.98 74.83
C HIS A 263 40.48 40.11 74.08
N ARG A 264 40.73 41.38 74.45
CA ARG A 264 40.17 42.54 73.75
C ARG A 264 40.83 42.75 72.39
N VAL A 265 42.15 42.56 72.29
CA VAL A 265 42.89 42.65 71.03
C VAL A 265 42.53 41.48 70.10
N GLU A 266 42.48 40.26 70.62
CA GLU A 266 42.11 39.07 69.84
C GLU A 266 40.70 39.17 69.24
N ALA A 267 39.73 39.71 70.00
CA ALA A 267 38.38 39.95 69.49
C ALA A 267 38.30 41.01 68.37
N ILE A 268 39.28 41.93 68.29
CA ILE A 268 39.38 42.91 67.21
C ILE A 268 39.97 42.22 65.98
N VAL A 269 41.07 41.48 66.14
CA VAL A 269 41.72 40.74 65.04
C VAL A 269 40.77 39.72 64.40
N GLU A 270 39.96 39.04 65.21
CA GLU A 270 38.94 38.07 64.76
C GLU A 270 37.82 38.72 63.93
N LYS A 271 37.60 40.03 64.01
CA LYS A 271 36.62 40.74 63.14
C LYS A 271 37.18 41.12 61.77
N PHE A 272 38.51 41.04 61.58
CA PHE A 272 39.20 41.44 60.36
C PHE A 272 39.80 40.27 59.57
N SER A 273 39.60 39.03 60.04
CA SER A 273 39.89 37.77 59.34
C SER A 273 38.61 37.00 59.07
#